data_AF-A0AAE3H3E4-F1
#
_entry.id   AF-A0AAE3H3E4-F1
#
_cell.length_a   1.000
_cell.length_b   1.000
_cell.length_c   1.000
_cell.angle_alpha   90.00
_cell.angle_beta   90.00
_cell.angle_gamma   90.00
#
_symmetry.space_group_name_H-M   'P 1'
#
loop_
_entity.id
_entity.type
_entity.pdbx_description
1 polymer ?
#
loop_
_entity_poly.entity_id
_entity_poly.type
_entity_poly.pdbx_seq_one_letter_code
_entity_poly.pdbx_strand_id
1 'polypeptide(L)'
;MKKVRVNINQIGLVLKNDEFVEILSTGVYWFFKNEQVYIYEKGSQFNSPVDLNQLMQNQEVMDALEIVEVGDNEIVLQFEDKVFKCVLTAGKFAYWRGLRNYRFDKYD
;
A
#
# COMPACT_ATOMS: atom_id res chain seq x y z
N MET A 1 -2.18 -12.81 23.57
CA MET A 1 -2.04 -13.09 22.13
C MET A 1 -3.28 -12.54 21.43
N LYS A 2 -3.12 -11.95 20.25
CA LYS A 2 -4.22 -11.44 19.43
C LYS A 2 -4.30 -12.27 18.15
N LYS A 3 -5.49 -12.74 17.81
CA LYS A 3 -5.75 -13.42 16.53
C LYS A 3 -6.12 -12.38 15.48
N VAL A 4 -5.49 -12.45 14.32
CA VAL A 4 -5.79 -11.60 13.16
C VAL A 4 -6.07 -12.50 11.96
N ARG A 5 -7.12 -12.18 11.21
CA ARG A 5 -7.46 -12.86 9.95
C ARG A 5 -7.25 -11.88 8.81
N VAL A 6 -6.51 -12.30 7.79
CA VAL A 6 -6.31 -11.56 6.54
C VAL A 6 -7.08 -12.29 5.46
N ASN A 7 -8.02 -11.61 4.81
CA ASN A 7 -8.83 -12.21 3.75
C ASN A 7 -8.13 -12.15 2.38
N ILE A 8 -8.72 -12.77 1.36
CA ILE A 8 -8.15 -12.85 0.01
C ILE A 8 -7.93 -11.49 -0.65
N ASN A 9 -8.84 -10.56 -0.37
CA ASN A 9 -8.83 -9.18 -0.83
C ASN A 9 -8.01 -8.25 0.06
N GLN A 10 -7.36 -8.77 1.10
CA GLN A 10 -6.65 -7.97 2.08
C GLN A 10 -5.17 -8.28 2.11
N ILE A 11 -4.43 -7.31 2.64
CA ILE A 11 -3.01 -7.41 2.92
C ILE A 11 -2.77 -6.86 4.32
N GLY A 12 -1.96 -7.56 5.11
CA GLY A 12 -1.56 -7.10 6.44
C GLY A 12 -0.18 -6.45 6.38
N LEU A 13 0.00 -5.34 7.09
CA LEU A 13 1.30 -4.74 7.36
C LEU A 13 1.59 -4.90 8.85
N VAL A 14 2.67 -5.60 9.19
CA VAL A 14 3.08 -5.79 10.58
C VAL A 14 4.18 -4.80 10.93
N LEU A 15 3.95 -4.04 12.00
CA LEU A 15 4.93 -3.15 12.60
C LEU A 15 5.24 -3.58 14.03
N LYS A 16 6.49 -3.37 14.45
CA LYS A 16 6.91 -3.53 15.84
C LYS A 16 7.75 -2.32 16.22
N ASN A 17 7.28 -1.54 17.18
CA ASN A 17 7.89 -0.25 17.55
C ASN A 17 8.10 0.68 16.33
N ASP A 18 7.08 0.80 15.48
CA ASP A 18 7.10 1.60 14.23
C ASP A 18 8.12 1.13 13.15
N GLU A 19 8.75 -0.03 13.35
CA GLU A 19 9.59 -0.67 12.34
C GLU A 19 8.83 -1.76 11.57
N PHE A 20 9.05 -1.82 10.26
CA PHE A 20 8.49 -2.86 9.39
C PHE A 20 9.01 -4.25 9.80
N VAL A 21 8.09 -5.21 9.88
CA VAL A 21 8.42 -6.61 10.18
C VAL A 21 8.16 -7.50 8.96
N GLU A 22 6.92 -7.53 8.48
CA GLU A 22 6.50 -8.39 7.37
C GLU A 22 5.20 -7.90 6.73
N ILE A 23 4.94 -8.39 5.51
CA ILE A 23 3.63 -8.34 4.88
C ILE A 23 2.91 -9.68 5.07
N LEU A 24 1.63 -9.61 5.47
CA LEU A 24 0.78 -10.77 5.60
C LEU A 24 -0.09 -10.94 4.35
N SER A 25 -0.02 -12.13 3.76
CA SER A 25 -0.97 -12.61 2.77
C SER A 25 -2.19 -13.25 3.44
N THR A 26 -3.06 -13.88 2.66
CA THR A 26 -4.30 -14.48 3.15
C THR A 26 -4.03 -15.59 4.15
N GLY A 27 -4.62 -15.49 5.34
CA GLY A 27 -4.35 -16.44 6.40
C GLY A 27 -4.90 -16.04 7.76
N VAL A 28 -4.55 -16.84 8.76
CA VAL A 28 -4.88 -16.61 10.16
C VAL A 28 -3.58 -16.61 10.95
N TYR A 29 -3.32 -15.50 11.62
CA TYR A 29 -2.06 -15.24 12.30
C TYR A 29 -2.30 -14.96 13.78
N TRP A 30 -1.30 -15.29 14.60
CA TRP A 30 -1.32 -15.08 16.05
C TRP A 30 -0.15 -14.20 16.44
N PHE A 31 -0.46 -13.04 17.01
CA PHE A 31 0.55 -12.05 17.41
C PHE A 31 0.69 -11.99 18.93
N PHE A 32 1.90 -11.72 19.37
CA PHE A 32 2.23 -11.52 20.78
C PHE A 32 2.12 -10.02 21.16
N LYS A 33 2.46 -9.67 22.39
CA LYS A 33 2.40 -8.27 22.86
C LYS A 33 3.55 -7.49 22.17
N ASN A 34 3.25 -6.26 21.70
CA ASN A 34 4.15 -5.29 21.04
C ASN A 34 4.19 -5.31 19.50
N GLU A 35 3.39 -6.15 18.84
CA GLU A 35 3.20 -6.08 17.38
C GLU A 35 1.88 -5.36 17.07
N GLN A 36 1.93 -4.48 16.07
CA GLN A 36 0.77 -3.82 15.50
C GLN A 36 0.54 -4.35 14.09
N VAL A 37 -0.73 -4.66 13.77
CA VAL A 37 -1.12 -5.21 12.47
C VAL A 37 -2.16 -4.29 11.86
N TYR A 38 -1.80 -3.71 10.71
CA TYR A 38 -2.67 -2.87 9.92
C TYR A 38 -3.21 -3.69 8.75
N ILE A 39 -4.52 -3.70 8.56
CA ILE A 39 -5.17 -4.44 7.48
C ILE A 39 -5.64 -3.45 6.43
N TYR A 40 -5.26 -3.71 5.18
CA TYR A 40 -5.64 -2.90 4.03
C TYR A 40 -6.39 -3.74 3.01
N GLU A 41 -7.27 -3.08 2.24
CA GLU A 41 -7.89 -3.66 1.06
C GLU A 41 -6.91 -3.55 -0.13
N LYS A 42 -6.69 -4.66 -0.84
CA LYS A 42 -5.89 -4.66 -2.07
C LYS A 42 -6.60 -3.82 -3.15
N GLY A 43 -5.84 -3.14 -3.99
CA GLY A 43 -6.42 -2.22 -4.97
C GLY A 43 -7.06 -1.00 -4.31
N SER A 44 -6.52 -0.55 -3.18
CA SER A 44 -6.80 0.75 -2.60
C SER A 44 -5.50 1.53 -2.43
N GLN A 45 -5.62 2.86 -2.30
CA GLN A 45 -4.47 3.70 -1.97
C GLN A 45 -3.95 3.31 -0.58
N PHE A 46 -2.64 3.10 -0.50
CA PHE A 46 -1.95 2.81 0.74
C PHE A 46 -1.71 4.09 1.53
N ASN A 47 -2.44 4.23 2.62
CA ASN A 47 -2.20 5.25 3.63
C ASN A 47 -1.26 4.65 4.69
N SER A 48 0.02 4.99 4.56
CA SER A 48 1.07 4.45 5.43
C SER A 48 0.87 4.91 6.88
N PRO A 49 1.02 4.01 7.87
CA PRO A 49 0.95 4.37 9.28
C PRO A 49 2.26 4.98 9.80
N VAL A 50 3.35 4.85 9.03
CA VAL A 50 4.70 5.38 9.30
C VAL A 50 5.24 6.08 8.05
N ASP A 51 6.48 6.59 8.08
CA ASP A 51 7.09 7.21 6.90
C ASP A 51 7.18 6.19 5.73
N LEU A 52 6.59 6.54 4.58
CA LEU A 52 6.58 5.68 3.40
C LEU A 52 8.00 5.35 2.93
N ASN A 53 8.95 6.30 3.03
CA ASN A 53 10.33 6.08 2.61
C ASN A 53 11.04 5.04 3.49
N GLN A 54 10.65 4.88 4.76
CA GLN A 54 11.16 3.82 5.63
C GLN A 54 10.67 2.45 5.13
N LEU A 55 9.39 2.35 4.77
CA LEU A 55 8.81 1.10 4.26
C LEU A 55 9.40 0.71 2.90
N MET A 56 9.62 1.69 2.02
CA MET A 56 10.21 1.50 0.68
C MET A 56 11.64 0.95 0.68
N GLN A 57 12.33 0.93 1.82
CA GLN A 57 13.64 0.26 1.95
C GLN A 57 13.52 -1.27 1.89
N ASN A 58 12.32 -1.82 2.08
CA ASN A 58 12.06 -3.25 2.09
C ASN A 58 11.53 -3.71 0.74
N GLN A 59 12.21 -4.66 0.12
CA GLN A 59 11.83 -5.17 -1.21
C GLN A 59 10.42 -5.77 -1.22
N GLU A 60 10.02 -6.47 -0.15
CA GLU A 60 8.68 -7.05 -0.03
C GLU A 60 7.58 -5.98 -0.13
N VAL A 61 7.80 -4.82 0.49
CA VAL A 61 6.89 -3.67 0.41
C VAL A 61 6.86 -3.10 -1.01
N MET A 62 8.03 -2.94 -1.63
CA MET A 62 8.15 -2.42 -3.00
C MET A 62 7.49 -3.33 -4.04
N ASP A 63 7.53 -4.64 -3.81
CA ASP A 63 6.87 -5.63 -4.68
C ASP A 63 5.35 -5.63 -4.50
N ALA A 64 4.87 -5.37 -3.27
CA ALA A 64 3.45 -5.31 -2.94
C ALA A 64 2.77 -3.99 -3.34
N LEU A 65 3.54 -2.91 -3.48
CA LEU A 65 3.05 -1.57 -3.79
C LEU A 65 3.34 -1.16 -5.24
N GLU A 66 2.45 -0.33 -5.77
CA GLU A 66 2.66 0.48 -6.95
C GLU A 66 2.86 1.92 -6.51
N ILE A 67 4.05 2.45 -6.73
CA ILE A 67 4.44 3.80 -6.33
C ILE A 67 4.31 4.73 -7.54
N VAL A 68 3.63 5.85 -7.33
CA VAL A 68 3.42 6.91 -8.34
C VAL A 68 4.01 8.19 -7.79
N GLU A 69 5.10 8.65 -8.41
CA GLU A 69 5.73 9.93 -8.10
C GLU A 69 5.28 10.96 -9.13
N VAL A 70 4.77 12.09 -8.65
CA VAL A 70 4.30 13.23 -9.45
C VAL A 70 5.15 14.43 -9.09
N GLY A 71 5.87 14.97 -10.05
CA GLY A 71 6.68 16.19 -9.90
C GLY A 71 5.83 17.47 -9.83
N ASP A 72 6.47 18.58 -9.47
CA ASP A 72 5.80 19.89 -9.32
C ASP A 72 5.20 20.43 -10.62
N ASN A 73 5.76 20.05 -11.76
CA ASN A 73 5.28 20.40 -13.10
C ASN A 73 4.47 19.28 -13.75
N GLU A 74 4.12 18.23 -13.01
CA GLU A 74 3.44 17.06 -13.56
C GLU A 74 2.03 16.92 -12.98
N ILE A 75 1.15 16.30 -13.77
CA ILE A 75 -0.11 15.73 -13.28
C ILE A 75 -0.21 14.27 -13.72
N VAL A 76 -0.91 13.47 -12.93
CA VAL A 76 -1.21 12.08 -13.30
C VAL A 76 -2.71 11.85 -13.30
N LEU A 77 -3.25 11.37 -14.41
CA LEU A 77 -4.62 10.87 -14.47
C LEU A 77 -4.66 9.43 -13.96
N GLN A 78 -5.40 9.20 -12.89
CA GLN A 78 -5.63 7.87 -12.36
C GLN A 78 -6.89 7.26 -12.99
N PHE A 79 -6.72 6.07 -13.55
CA PHE A 79 -7.81 5.22 -14.02
C PHE A 79 -7.84 3.91 -13.21
N GLU A 80 -9.04 3.41 -12.97
CA GLU A 80 -9.29 2.12 -12.34
C GLU A 80 -10.31 1.38 -13.21
N ASP A 81 -9.94 0.16 -13.65
CA ASP A 81 -10.77 -0.66 -14.54
C ASP A 81 -11.27 0.12 -15.77
N LYS A 82 -10.37 0.92 -16.37
CA LYS A 82 -10.59 1.80 -17.54
C LYS A 82 -11.52 2.99 -17.29
N VAL A 83 -11.92 3.26 -16.04
CA VAL A 83 -12.74 4.40 -15.65
C VAL A 83 -11.86 5.45 -14.99
N PHE A 84 -11.97 6.71 -15.43
CA PHE A 84 -11.29 7.85 -14.81
C PHE A 84 -11.75 8.00 -13.35
N LYS A 85 -10.80 8.20 -12.42
CA LYS A 85 -11.09 8.37 -11.00
C LYS A 85 -10.75 9.77 -10.50
N CYS A 86 -9.52 10.22 -10.70
CA CYS A 86 -9.06 11.51 -10.22
C CYS A 86 -7.78 11.96 -10.93
N VAL A 87 -7.38 13.20 -10.63
CA VAL A 87 -6.07 13.76 -10.97
C VAL A 87 -5.22 13.74 -9.72
N LEU A 88 -4.02 13.17 -9.81
CA LEU A 88 -2.97 13.27 -8.80
C LEU A 88 -2.08 14.47 -9.15
N THR A 89 -1.85 15.33 -8.16
CA THR A 89 -0.92 16.46 -8.25
C THR A 89 0.43 16.10 -7.62
N ALA A 90 1.37 17.03 -7.60
CA ALA A 90 2.70 16.85 -7.02
C ALA A 90 2.69 16.10 -5.66
N GLY A 91 3.50 15.05 -5.56
CA GLY A 91 3.56 14.19 -4.39
C GLY A 91 3.92 12.73 -4.72
N LYS A 92 3.99 11.91 -3.67
CA LYS A 92 4.26 10.47 -3.75
C LYS A 92 3.04 9.71 -3.27
N PHE A 93 2.50 8.85 -4.14
CA PHE A 93 1.33 8.03 -3.86
C PHE A 93 1.72 6.56 -3.93
N ALA A 94 1.11 5.74 -3.08
CA ALA A 94 1.32 4.30 -3.05
C ALA A 94 -0.01 3.58 -3.14
N TYR A 95 -0.07 2.48 -3.87
CA TYR A 95 -1.28 1.68 -4.06
C TYR A 95 -0.96 0.19 -3.88
N TRP A 96 -1.82 -0.56 -3.21
CA TRP A 96 -1.64 -2.01 -3.10
C TRP A 96 -1.95 -2.71 -4.42
N ARG A 97 -1.02 -3.54 -4.91
CA ARG A 97 -1.22 -4.33 -6.12
C ARG A 97 -2.23 -5.47 -5.93
N GLY A 98 -2.78 -5.97 -7.03
CA GLY A 98 -3.32 -7.34 -7.09
C GLY A 98 -4.84 -7.50 -7.12
N LEU A 99 -5.63 -6.42 -7.06
CA LEU A 99 -7.10 -6.54 -7.19
C LEU A 99 -7.71 -5.59 -8.21
N ARG A 100 -7.17 -4.39 -8.32
CA ARG A 100 -7.63 -3.40 -9.30
C ARG A 100 -6.54 -3.16 -10.34
N ASN A 101 -6.98 -3.00 -11.58
CA ASN A 101 -6.09 -2.59 -12.66
C ASN A 101 -6.00 -1.07 -12.63
N TYR A 102 -4.96 -0.58 -11.98
CA TYR A 102 -4.62 0.83 -12.06
C TYR A 102 -3.90 1.12 -13.36
N ARG A 103 -4.21 2.29 -13.92
CA ARG A 103 -3.42 2.91 -14.99
C ARG A 103 -3.19 4.36 -14.60
N PHE A 104 -1.94 4.77 -14.73
CA PHE A 104 -1.48 6.11 -14.40
C PHE A 104 -0.90 6.73 -15.66
N ASP A 105 -1.58 7.74 -16.19
CA ASP A 105 -1.11 8.49 -17.35
C ASP A 105 -0.52 9.81 -16.86
N LYS A 106 0.80 9.96 -17.01
CA LYS A 106 1.56 11.14 -16.59
C LYS A 106 1.67 12.16 -17.71
N TYR A 107 1.54 13.43 -17.36
CA TYR A 107 1.65 14.59 -18.26
C TYR A 107 2.50 15.68 -17.60
N ASP A 108 3.30 16.39 -18.41
CA ASP A 108 4.21 17.49 -18.05
C ASP A 108 3.89 18.81 -18.78
#